data_AF-A0A356M5L1-F1
#
_entry.id   AF-A0A356M5L1-F1
#
_cell.length_a   1.000
_cell.length_b   1.000
_cell.length_c   1.000
_cell.angle_alpha   90.00
_cell.angle_beta   90.00
_cell.angle_gamma   90.00
#
_symmetry.space_group_name_H-M   'P 1'
#
loop_
_entity.id
_entity.type
_entity.pdbx_description
1 polymer ?
#
loop_
_entity_poly.entity_id
_entity_poly.type
_entity_poly.pdbx_seq_one_letter_code
_entity_poly.pdbx_strand_id
1 'polypeptide(L)'
;MKTKSKKSKKGFTLIELVVVIAILGILAAILVPVISGFIETANQATDNANARLIYQSVAMWFAANNSAGSSEFPAELEPYMGSTTYPTVKSQTFAGAFVASVDVTGKISVSTGKATYDSSIGKLVVGTAATTAGGS
;
A
#
# COMPACT_ATOMS: atom_id res chain seq x y z
N MET A 1 6.25 69.09 -18.32
CA MET A 1 5.08 68.35 -18.83
C MET A 1 5.45 66.87 -18.92
N LYS A 2 4.85 65.97 -18.13
CA LYS A 2 5.14 64.52 -18.16
C LYS A 2 3.96 63.78 -18.79
N THR A 3 4.16 63.19 -19.96
CA THR A 3 3.13 62.41 -20.69
C THR A 3 3.07 60.98 -20.12
N LYS A 4 1.95 60.61 -19.49
CA LYS A 4 1.70 59.23 -19.05
C LYS A 4 1.49 58.34 -20.28
N SER A 5 2.34 57.33 -20.49
CA SER A 5 2.10 56.30 -21.51
C SER A 5 0.95 55.39 -21.07
N LYS A 6 -0.05 55.23 -21.94
CA LYS A 6 -1.21 54.35 -21.70
C LYS A 6 -0.75 52.92 -21.97
N LYS A 7 -0.37 52.18 -20.93
CA LYS A 7 -0.10 50.73 -21.04
C LYS A 7 -1.36 50.04 -21.57
N SER A 8 -1.32 49.54 -22.80
CA SER A 8 -2.38 48.71 -23.38
C SER A 8 -2.51 47.44 -22.54
N LYS A 9 -3.62 47.28 -21.82
CA LYS A 9 -3.95 46.00 -21.19
C LYS A 9 -4.37 45.03 -22.29
N LYS A 10 -3.49 44.07 -22.61
CA LYS A 10 -3.86 42.90 -23.42
C LYS A 10 -4.78 42.03 -22.54
N GLY A 11 -6.07 42.02 -22.82
CA GLY A 11 -7.01 41.09 -22.21
C GLY A 11 -6.90 39.73 -22.88
N PHE A 12 -6.97 38.67 -22.09
CA PHE A 12 -7.11 37.30 -22.59
C PHE A 12 -8.47 37.18 -23.27
N THR A 13 -8.54 36.56 -24.44
CA THR A 13 -9.82 36.31 -25.11
C THR A 13 -10.55 35.15 -24.44
N LEU A 14 -11.88 35.20 -24.42
CA LEU A 14 -12.68 34.10 -23.87
C LEU A 14 -12.45 32.80 -24.64
N ILE A 15 -12.18 32.88 -25.94
CA ILE A 15 -11.91 31.70 -26.79
C ILE A 15 -10.59 31.02 -26.43
N GLU A 16 -9.54 31.78 -26.10
CA GLU A 16 -8.28 31.23 -25.61
C GLU A 16 -8.48 30.45 -24.31
N LEU A 17 -9.34 30.95 -23.41
CA LEU A 17 -9.64 30.24 -22.17
C LEU A 17 -10.43 28.94 -22.43
N VAL A 18 -11.43 28.98 -23.32
CA VAL A 18 -12.30 27.84 -23.63
C VAL A 18 -11.51 26.70 -24.29
N VAL A 19 -10.62 27.00 -25.23
CA VAL A 19 -9.78 25.98 -25.87
C VAL A 19 -8.82 25.33 -24.86
N VAL A 20 -8.26 26.11 -23.93
CA VAL A 20 -7.33 25.59 -22.91
C VAL A 20 -8.03 24.60 -21.98
N ILE A 21 -9.21 24.95 -21.45
CA ILE A 21 -9.95 24.03 -20.58
C ILE A 21 -10.45 22.80 -21.33
N ALA A 22 -10.75 22.94 -22.64
CA ALA A 22 -11.13 21.81 -23.48
C ALA A 22 -9.98 20.80 -23.63
N ILE A 23 -8.75 21.28 -23.92
CA ILE A 23 -7.56 20.42 -24.00
C ILE A 23 -7.21 19.82 -22.63
N LEU A 24 -7.24 20.62 -21.56
CA LEU A 24 -7.01 20.13 -20.19
C LEU A 24 -8.03 19.06 -19.79
N GLY A 25 -9.30 19.21 -20.20
CA GLY A 25 -10.34 18.21 -19.97
C GLY A 25 -10.04 16.87 -20.64
N ILE A 26 -9.59 16.88 -21.90
CA ILE A 26 -9.20 15.66 -22.63
C ILE A 26 -8.00 14.99 -21.95
N LEU A 27 -6.97 15.77 -21.56
CA LEU A 27 -5.79 15.24 -20.88
C LEU A 27 -6.15 14.65 -19.51
N ALA A 28 -6.98 15.34 -18.73
CA ALA A 28 -7.42 14.89 -17.41
C ALA A 28 -8.22 13.58 -17.51
N ALA A 29 -9.06 13.41 -18.52
CA ALA A 29 -9.86 12.20 -18.72
C ALA A 29 -9.01 10.94 -18.89
N ILE A 30 -7.87 11.03 -19.58
CA ILE A 30 -6.93 9.90 -19.77
C ILE A 30 -6.02 9.74 -18.54
N LEU A 31 -5.64 10.84 -17.90
CA LEU A 31 -4.68 10.84 -16.80
C LEU A 31 -5.20 10.11 -15.54
N VAL A 32 -6.46 10.32 -15.16
CA VAL A 32 -7.05 9.78 -13.93
C VAL A 32 -6.99 8.24 -13.83
N PRO A 33 -7.47 7.46 -14.82
CA PRO A 33 -7.42 5.99 -14.73
C PRO A 33 -5.98 5.46 -14.75
N VAL A 34 -5.10 6.07 -15.54
CA VAL A 34 -3.69 5.69 -15.65
C VAL A 34 -2.99 5.85 -14.29
N ILE A 35 -3.14 7.01 -13.65
CA ILE A 35 -2.49 7.29 -12.37
C ILE A 35 -3.01 6.38 -11.26
N SER A 36 -4.30 6.04 -11.28
CA SER A 36 -4.91 5.13 -10.29
C SER A 36 -4.26 3.74 -10.30
N GLY A 37 -3.99 3.18 -11.48
CA GLY A 37 -3.31 1.88 -11.60
C GLY A 37 -1.86 1.91 -11.14
N PHE A 38 -1.13 3.00 -11.44
CA PHE A 38 0.23 3.20 -10.96
C PHE A 38 0.30 3.33 -9.43
N ILE A 39 -0.62 4.07 -8.82
CA ILE A 39 -0.71 4.20 -7.37
C ILE A 39 -0.98 2.84 -6.72
N GLU A 40 -1.92 2.06 -7.26
CA GLU A 40 -2.21 0.72 -6.73
C GLU A 40 -0.99 -0.20 -6.82
N THR A 41 -0.25 -0.16 -7.92
CA THR A 41 1.00 -0.95 -8.07
C THR A 41 2.08 -0.52 -7.06
N ALA A 42 2.22 0.78 -6.83
CA ALA A 42 3.15 1.31 -5.83
C ALA A 42 2.73 0.92 -4.39
N ASN A 43 1.44 0.92 -4.11
CA ASN A 43 0.89 0.44 -2.84
C ASN A 43 1.18 -1.05 -2.65
N GLN A 44 0.96 -1.88 -3.68
CA GLN A 44 1.31 -3.31 -3.62
C GLN A 44 2.81 -3.54 -3.35
N ALA A 45 3.68 -2.76 -3.99
CA ALA A 45 5.12 -2.84 -3.75
C ALA A 45 5.48 -2.48 -2.29
N THR A 46 4.84 -1.45 -1.75
CA THR A 46 5.01 -1.02 -0.35
C THR A 46 4.54 -2.10 0.61
N ASP A 47 3.37 -2.68 0.38
CA ASP A 47 2.80 -3.71 1.24
C ASP A 47 3.61 -5.02 1.18
N ASN A 48 4.16 -5.37 0.02
CA ASN A 48 5.10 -6.49 -0.11
C ASN A 48 6.37 -6.29 0.73
N ALA A 49 6.92 -5.07 0.71
CA ALA A 49 8.08 -4.73 1.54
C ALA A 49 7.74 -4.81 3.03
N ASN A 50 6.58 -4.28 3.43
CA ASN A 50 6.09 -4.37 4.81
C ASN A 50 5.89 -5.82 5.25
N ALA A 51 5.26 -6.67 4.42
CA ALA A 51 5.07 -8.08 4.71
C ALA A 51 6.39 -8.80 4.95
N ARG A 52 7.40 -8.51 4.12
CA ARG A 52 8.75 -9.06 4.26
C ARG A 52 9.42 -8.61 5.57
N LEU A 53 9.31 -7.33 5.92
CA LEU A 53 9.85 -6.81 7.18
C LEU A 53 9.21 -7.48 8.39
N ILE A 54 7.88 -7.64 8.37
CA ILE A 54 7.15 -8.36 9.42
C ILE A 54 7.63 -9.80 9.52
N TYR A 55 7.71 -10.51 8.38
CA TYR A 55 8.18 -11.89 8.34
C TYR A 55 9.58 -12.05 8.94
N GLN A 56 10.51 -11.17 8.57
CA GLN A 56 11.88 -11.19 9.10
C GLN A 56 11.92 -10.87 10.59
N SER A 57 11.10 -9.93 11.05
CA SER A 57 11.00 -9.55 12.46
C SER A 57 10.51 -10.72 13.31
N VAL A 58 9.46 -11.41 12.85
CA VAL A 58 8.95 -12.62 13.50
C VAL A 58 9.98 -13.75 13.47
N ALA A 59 10.73 -13.91 12.38
CA ALA A 59 11.79 -14.90 12.30
C ALA A 59 12.92 -14.65 13.30
N MET A 60 13.33 -13.39 13.47
CA MET A 60 14.35 -13.02 14.46
C MET A 60 13.84 -13.21 15.88
N TRP A 61 12.60 -12.80 16.17
CA TRP A 61 11.97 -13.02 17.46
C TRP A 61 11.86 -14.52 17.79
N PHE A 62 11.39 -15.33 16.85
CA PHE A 62 11.26 -16.77 17.04
C PHE A 62 12.62 -17.43 17.30
N ALA A 63 13.67 -17.00 16.58
CA ALA A 63 15.02 -17.50 16.80
C ALA A 63 15.57 -17.13 18.19
N ALA A 64 15.20 -15.97 18.74
CA ALA A 64 15.65 -15.52 20.06
C ALA A 64 14.87 -16.17 21.21
N ASN A 65 13.57 -16.44 21.01
CA ASN A 65 12.67 -16.86 22.08
C ASN A 65 12.26 -18.33 22.04
N ASN A 66 12.43 -19.02 20.89
CA ASN A 66 12.07 -20.42 20.66
C ASN A 66 10.64 -20.79 21.09
N SER A 67 9.72 -19.83 20.97
CA SER A 67 8.33 -19.95 21.40
C SER A 67 7.42 -20.14 20.20
N ALA A 68 6.73 -21.28 20.14
CA ALA A 68 5.70 -21.55 19.14
C ALA A 68 4.30 -21.33 19.75
N GLY A 69 3.42 -20.63 19.03
CA GLY A 69 2.09 -20.28 19.52
C GLY A 69 1.52 -19.07 18.78
N SER A 70 0.27 -19.18 18.34
CA SER A 70 -0.41 -18.13 17.58
C SER A 70 -0.99 -17.06 18.51
N SER A 71 -0.35 -15.90 18.55
CA SER A 71 -0.98 -14.67 19.02
C SER A 71 -0.26 -13.47 18.43
N GLU A 72 -1.03 -12.42 18.15
CA GLU A 72 -0.58 -11.19 17.51
C GLU A 72 0.70 -10.67 18.19
N PHE A 73 1.78 -10.58 17.41
CA PHE A 73 3.09 -10.11 17.89
C PHE A 73 3.35 -8.58 17.88
N PRO A 74 2.40 -7.62 17.74
CA PRO A 74 2.78 -6.22 17.59
C PRO A 74 3.72 -5.68 18.68
N ALA A 75 3.45 -5.98 19.95
CA ALA A 75 4.29 -5.51 21.06
C ALA A 75 5.63 -6.25 21.15
N GLU A 76 5.63 -7.56 20.89
CA GLU A 76 6.81 -8.41 21.01
C GLU A 76 7.83 -8.17 19.89
N LEU A 77 7.40 -7.57 18.78
CA LEU A 77 8.24 -7.20 17.66
C LEU A 77 8.83 -5.80 17.74
N GLU A 78 8.49 -4.98 18.74
CA GLU A 78 9.00 -3.61 18.87
C GLU A 78 10.54 -3.52 18.77
N PRO A 79 11.33 -4.41 19.40
CA PRO A 79 12.80 -4.36 19.27
C PRO A 79 13.32 -4.60 17.85
N TYR A 80 12.52 -5.24 17.00
CA TYR A 80 12.90 -5.65 15.64
C TYR A 80 12.29 -4.73 14.56
N MET A 81 11.09 -4.22 14.80
CA MET A 81 10.35 -3.35 13.87
C MET A 81 10.41 -1.87 14.23
N GLY A 82 10.78 -1.52 15.46
CA GLY A 82 10.75 -0.14 15.98
C GLY A 82 9.33 0.41 16.19
N SER A 83 8.31 -0.45 16.21
CA SER A 83 6.90 -0.09 16.38
C SER A 83 6.16 -1.22 17.06
N THR A 84 5.20 -0.87 17.93
CA THR A 84 4.25 -1.79 18.57
C THR A 84 3.00 -2.03 17.73
N THR A 85 2.95 -1.50 16.51
CA THR A 85 1.79 -1.61 15.61
C THR A 85 2.24 -2.00 14.21
N TYR A 86 1.45 -2.84 13.54
CA TYR A 86 1.68 -3.14 12.14
C TYR A 86 1.38 -1.93 11.26
N PRO A 87 2.13 -1.74 10.16
CA PRO A 87 1.78 -0.73 9.17
C PRO A 87 0.41 -1.00 8.56
N THR A 88 -0.28 0.05 8.11
CA THR A 88 -1.56 -0.11 7.41
C THR A 88 -1.35 -0.55 5.97
N VAL A 89 -2.08 -1.58 5.53
CA VAL A 89 -2.12 -2.03 4.13
C VAL A 89 -2.67 -0.90 3.26
N LYS A 90 -1.96 -0.54 2.19
CA LYS A 90 -2.34 0.55 1.28
C LYS A 90 -3.05 0.05 0.02
N SER A 91 -2.73 -1.17 -0.42
CA SER A 91 -3.27 -1.80 -1.62
C SER A 91 -4.71 -2.24 -1.40
N GLN A 92 -5.58 -1.89 -2.36
CA GLN A 92 -6.95 -2.40 -2.39
C GLN A 92 -7.02 -3.86 -2.82
N THR A 93 -6.03 -4.35 -3.57
CA THR A 93 -5.90 -5.76 -3.95
C THR A 93 -5.70 -6.65 -2.74
N PHE A 94 -4.86 -6.24 -1.79
CA PHE A 94 -4.56 -7.02 -0.58
C PHE A 94 -5.61 -6.80 0.52
N ALA A 95 -5.94 -5.55 0.82
CA ALA A 95 -6.92 -5.10 1.82
C ALA A 95 -6.78 -5.70 3.24
N GLY A 96 -7.39 -5.04 4.24
CA GLY A 96 -7.41 -5.51 5.63
C GLY A 96 -6.15 -5.10 6.43
N ALA A 97 -5.95 -5.76 7.57
CA ALA A 97 -4.81 -5.53 8.45
C ALA A 97 -3.75 -6.62 8.28
N PHE A 98 -2.49 -6.28 8.51
CA PHE A 98 -1.45 -7.29 8.65
C PHE A 98 -1.63 -8.09 9.93
N VAL A 99 -1.45 -9.40 9.84
CA VAL A 99 -1.40 -10.32 10.96
C VAL A 99 -0.22 -11.26 10.72
N ALA A 100 0.55 -11.54 11.75
CA ALA A 100 1.59 -12.56 11.71
C ALA A 100 1.34 -13.62 12.77
N SER A 101 1.63 -14.88 12.43
CA SER A 101 1.48 -16.03 13.31
C SER A 101 2.67 -16.97 13.16
N VAL A 102 2.98 -17.69 14.24
CA VAL A 102 3.91 -18.83 14.22
C VAL A 102 3.15 -20.07 14.66
N ASP A 103 3.12 -21.08 13.81
CA ASP A 103 2.50 -22.36 14.11
C ASP A 103 3.32 -23.16 15.15
N VAL A 104 2.71 -24.16 15.78
CA VAL A 104 3.36 -25.10 16.72
C VAL A 104 4.59 -25.80 16.11
N THR A 105 4.67 -25.89 14.78
CA THR A 105 5.81 -26.43 14.04
C THR A 105 6.94 -25.41 13.77
N GLY A 106 6.79 -24.15 14.19
CA GLY A 106 7.72 -23.06 13.91
C GLY A 106 7.53 -22.41 12.53
N LYS A 107 6.46 -22.76 11.80
CA LYS A 107 6.15 -22.13 10.51
C LYS A 107 5.61 -20.71 10.72
N ILE A 108 6.32 -19.73 10.17
CA ILE A 108 5.95 -18.32 10.20
C ILE A 108 4.99 -18.03 9.03
N SER A 109 3.87 -17.39 9.33
CA SER A 109 2.90 -16.91 8.35
C SER A 109 2.63 -15.42 8.56
N VAL A 110 2.59 -14.66 7.47
CA VAL A 110 2.16 -13.25 7.47
C VAL A 110 1.01 -13.13 6.48
N SER A 111 -0.10 -12.55 6.88
CA SER A 111 -1.27 -12.34 6.03
C SER A 111 -1.79 -10.92 6.14
N THR A 112 -2.51 -10.52 5.11
CA THR A 112 -3.45 -9.39 5.09
C THR A 112 -4.81 -9.96 4.74
N GLY A 113 -5.89 -9.23 4.98
CA GLY A 113 -7.27 -9.71 4.80
C GLY A 113 -7.52 -10.63 3.61
N LYS A 114 -6.97 -10.33 2.41
CA LYS A 114 -7.11 -11.18 1.21
C LYS A 114 -5.82 -11.87 0.74
N ALA A 115 -4.66 -11.61 1.35
CA ALA A 115 -3.38 -12.09 0.83
C ALA A 115 -2.50 -12.72 1.91
N THR A 116 -1.64 -13.65 1.49
CA THR A 116 -0.66 -14.30 2.36
C THR A 116 0.73 -14.11 1.77
N TYR A 117 1.71 -13.83 2.62
CA TYR A 117 3.10 -13.71 2.23
C TYR A 117 3.66 -15.10 1.90
N ASP A 118 4.12 -15.26 0.66
CA ASP A 118 4.85 -16.44 0.21
C ASP A 118 6.35 -16.13 0.28
N SER A 119 7.03 -16.79 1.21
CA SER A 119 8.47 -16.64 1.46
C SER A 119 9.34 -17.17 0.33
N SER A 120 8.82 -18.02 -0.55
CA SER A 120 9.54 -18.59 -1.70
C SER A 120 9.71 -17.56 -2.82
N ILE A 121 8.68 -16.73 -3.01
CA ILE A 121 8.67 -15.68 -4.03
C ILE A 121 8.93 -14.27 -3.46
N GLY A 122 8.89 -14.13 -2.14
CA GLY A 122 9.12 -12.86 -1.43
C GLY A 122 8.01 -11.82 -1.65
N LYS A 123 6.76 -12.26 -1.83
CA LYS A 123 5.61 -11.39 -2.14
C LYS A 123 4.33 -11.88 -1.47
N LEU A 124 3.39 -10.95 -1.27
CA LEU A 124 2.00 -11.25 -0.94
C LEU A 124 1.31 -11.87 -2.17
N VAL A 125 0.60 -12.97 -1.93
CA VAL A 125 -0.22 -13.66 -2.92
C VAL A 125 -1.65 -13.62 -2.43
N VAL A 126 -2.56 -13.11 -3.27
CA VAL A 126 -3.99 -13.14 -2.96
C VAL A 126 -4.43 -14.60 -2.96
N GLY A 127 -4.92 -15.07 -1.82
CA GLY A 127 -5.57 -16.38 -1.76
C GLY A 127 -6.92 -16.28 -2.47
N THR A 128 -7.29 -17.28 -3.25
CA THR A 128 -8.72 -17.53 -3.49
C THR A 128 -9.36 -17.61 -2.11
N ALA A 129 -10.32 -16.72 -1.83
CA ALA A 129 -10.95 -16.59 -0.52
C ALA A 129 -11.12 -17.98 0.12
N ALA A 130 -10.58 -18.16 1.33
CA ALA A 130 -10.89 -19.33 2.13
C ALA A 130 -12.41 -19.34 2.29
N THR A 131 -13.08 -20.12 1.45
CA THR A 131 -14.45 -20.53 1.72
C THR A 131 -14.29 -21.38 2.96
N THR A 132 -14.73 -20.85 4.09
CA THR A 132 -14.88 -21.59 5.33
C THR A 132 -15.73 -22.82 5.03
N ALA A 133 -15.08 -23.93 4.68
CA ALA A 133 -15.73 -25.22 4.60
C ALA A 133 -16.01 -25.61 6.06
N GLY A 134 -17.28 -25.53 6.44
CA GLY A 134 -17.74 -26.07 7.70
C GLY A 134 -17.42 -27.56 7.81
N GLY A 135 -17.27 -28.01 9.05
CA GLY A 135 -17.30 -29.43 9.40
C GLY A 135 -16.13 -29.87 10.27
N SER A 136 -16.28 -29.71 11.58
CA SER A 136 -16.63 -30.81 12.49
C SER A 136 -17.05 -30.22 13.84
#